data_AF-F0Q202-F1
#
_entry.id   AF-F0Q202-F1
#
_cell.length_a   1.000
_cell.length_b   1.000
_cell.length_c   1.000
_cell.angle_alpha   90.00
_cell.angle_beta   90.00
_cell.angle_gamma   90.00
#
_symmetry.space_group_name_H-M   'P 1'
#
loop_
_entity.id
_entity.type
_entity.pdbx_description
1 polymer ?
#
loop_
_entity_poly.entity_id
_entity_poly.type
_entity_poly.pdbx_seq_one_letter_code
_entity_poly.pdbx_strand_id
1 'polypeptide(L)'
;MKIASFIAFAAVAFSVQVLAQPKPANQITQKDMQAAMERQMHVTDAATVANCSSLHPDLAKKIDKNWQTNLASLPPQLAEYRKSPAFASAVADARRDQMQEARTPEGQKSMAALCKAMAE
;
A
#
# COMPACT_ATOMS: atom_id res chain seq x y z
N MET A 1 0.07 54.81 -38.44
CA MET A 1 -0.49 53.44 -38.23
C MET A 1 0.64 52.42 -38.16
N LYS A 2 0.97 51.92 -36.97
CA LYS A 2 1.02 50.48 -36.67
C LYS A 2 1.31 50.30 -35.18
N ILE A 3 0.43 49.53 -34.56
CA ILE A 3 0.17 49.41 -33.13
C ILE A 3 1.24 48.53 -32.50
N ALA A 4 1.76 48.96 -31.36
CA ALA A 4 2.65 48.16 -30.51
C ALA A 4 1.90 46.94 -29.99
N SER A 5 2.35 45.74 -30.35
CA SER A 5 1.83 44.49 -29.80
C SER A 5 2.44 44.25 -28.42
N PHE A 6 1.71 44.66 -27.38
CA PHE A 6 1.90 44.17 -26.03
C PHE A 6 1.42 42.70 -25.99
N ILE A 7 2.36 41.75 -25.94
CA ILE A 7 2.04 40.38 -25.55
C ILE A 7 2.28 40.28 -24.05
N ALA A 8 1.20 40.49 -23.29
CA ALA A 8 1.14 40.11 -21.90
C ALA A 8 1.16 38.58 -21.82
N PHE A 9 2.31 38.00 -21.49
CA PHE A 9 2.38 36.61 -21.07
C PHE A 9 1.66 36.50 -19.73
N ALA A 10 0.43 35.97 -19.79
CA ALA A 10 -0.29 35.53 -18.63
C ALA A 10 0.59 34.54 -17.85
N ALA A 11 0.96 34.93 -16.64
CA ALA A 11 1.51 34.02 -15.65
C ALA A 11 0.44 32.95 -15.39
N VAL A 12 0.57 31.81 -16.05
CA VAL A 12 -0.14 30.60 -15.65
C VAL A 12 0.50 30.21 -14.33
N ALA A 13 -0.07 30.70 -13.24
CA ALA A 13 0.16 30.19 -11.91
C ALA A 13 -0.34 28.74 -11.92
N PHE A 14 0.51 27.82 -12.36
CA PHE A 14 0.36 26.41 -12.03
C PHE A 14 0.46 26.34 -10.52
N SER A 15 -0.70 26.33 -9.86
CA SER A 15 -0.86 25.88 -8.49
C SER A 15 -0.47 24.40 -8.49
N VAL A 16 0.84 24.14 -8.44
CA VAL A 16 1.37 22.84 -8.10
C VAL A 16 0.80 22.56 -6.73
N GLN A 17 -0.18 21.66 -6.68
CA GLN A 17 -0.67 21.09 -5.44
C GLN A 17 0.58 20.72 -4.65
N VAL A 18 0.75 21.36 -3.50
CA VAL A 18 1.81 21.07 -2.56
C VAL A 18 1.68 19.60 -2.21
N LEU A 19 2.37 18.75 -2.97
CA LEU A 19 2.74 17.42 -2.55
C LEU A 19 3.46 17.67 -1.23
N ALA A 20 2.85 17.19 -0.15
CA ALA A 20 3.38 17.30 1.20
C ALA A 20 4.88 16.99 1.13
N GLN A 21 5.70 18.04 1.31
CA GLN A 21 7.14 17.90 1.27
C GLN A 21 7.51 16.83 2.30
N PRO A 22 8.33 15.82 1.94
CA PRO A 22 8.74 14.81 2.89
C PRO A 22 9.39 15.53 4.07
N LYS A 23 8.88 15.23 5.27
CA LYS A 23 9.41 15.79 6.51
C LYS A 23 10.91 15.53 6.52
N PRO A 24 11.76 16.54 6.80
CA PRO A 24 13.20 16.35 6.70
C PRO A 24 13.62 15.22 7.66
N ALA A 25 14.57 14.38 7.23
CA ALA A 25 14.89 13.10 7.90
C ALA A 25 15.26 13.25 9.39
N ASN A 26 15.70 14.44 9.80
CA ASN A 26 16.00 14.83 11.18
C ASN A 26 14.76 15.15 12.05
N GLN A 27 13.54 15.07 11.50
CA GLN A 27 12.28 15.32 12.21
C GLN A 27 11.31 14.13 12.18
N ILE A 28 11.79 12.95 11.76
CA ILE A 28 11.01 11.71 11.84
C ILE A 28 10.97 11.29 13.31
N THR A 29 9.77 11.27 13.89
CA THR A 29 9.57 10.83 15.26
C THR A 29 9.50 9.31 15.33
N GLN A 30 9.72 8.72 16.51
CA GLN A 30 9.50 7.28 16.73
C GLN A 30 8.08 6.85 16.36
N LYS A 31 7.08 7.71 16.60
CA LYS A 31 5.69 7.49 16.22
C LYS A 31 5.50 7.45 14.70
N ASP A 32 6.23 8.30 13.97
CA ASP A 32 6.20 8.30 12.51
C ASP A 32 6.79 7.01 11.94
N MET A 33 7.89 6.50 12.55
CA MET A 33 8.49 5.22 12.18
C MET A 33 7.55 4.05 12.47
N GLN A 34 6.94 4.03 13.66
CA GLN A 34 5.99 2.98 14.02
C GLN A 34 4.78 2.95 13.07
N ALA A 35 4.22 4.12 12.75
CA ALA A 35 3.12 4.21 11.80
C ALA A 35 3.54 3.77 10.39
N ALA A 36 4.78 4.04 9.96
CA ALA A 36 5.28 3.54 8.67
C ALA A 36 5.43 2.01 8.67
N MET A 37 5.94 1.43 9.76
CA MET A 37 6.07 -0.01 9.93
C MET A 37 4.70 -0.70 9.96
N GLU A 38 3.72 -0.16 10.69
CA GLU A 38 2.35 -0.65 10.72
C GLU A 38 1.72 -0.62 9.32
N ARG A 39 1.89 0.48 8.58
CA ARG A 39 1.42 0.57 7.19
C ARG A 39 2.05 -0.49 6.29
N GLN A 40 3.36 -0.70 6.38
CA GLN A 40 4.07 -1.69 5.58
C GLN A 40 3.62 -3.12 5.92
N MET A 41 3.46 -3.43 7.20
CA MET A 41 2.94 -4.73 7.65
C MET A 41 1.55 -5.01 7.06
N HIS A 42 0.65 -4.02 7.04
CA HIS A 42 -0.68 -4.18 6.44
C HIS A 42 -0.68 -4.24 4.91
N VAL A 43 0.32 -3.64 4.26
CA VAL A 43 0.54 -3.83 2.81
C VAL A 43 0.92 -5.27 2.54
N THR A 44 1.89 -5.82 3.29
CA THR A 44 2.31 -7.21 3.16
C THR A 44 1.16 -8.16 3.44
N ASP A 45 0.41 -7.96 4.52
CA ASP A 45 -0.76 -8.78 4.87
C ASP A 45 -1.83 -8.77 3.78
N ALA A 46 -2.20 -7.58 3.26
CA ALA A 46 -3.16 -7.48 2.16
C ALA A 46 -2.67 -8.16 0.88
N ALA A 47 -1.38 -8.04 0.55
CA ALA A 47 -0.78 -8.74 -0.58
C ALA A 47 -0.83 -10.26 -0.38
N THR A 48 -0.55 -10.74 0.83
CA THR A 48 -0.63 -12.15 1.18
C THR A 48 -2.06 -12.67 1.07
N VAL A 49 -3.06 -11.96 1.57
CA VAL A 49 -4.48 -12.33 1.42
C VAL A 49 -4.85 -12.49 -0.05
N ALA A 50 -4.49 -11.51 -0.88
CA ALA A 50 -4.78 -11.56 -2.31
C ALA A 50 -4.08 -12.74 -2.99
N ASN A 51 -2.83 -13.01 -2.61
CA ASN A 51 -2.06 -14.13 -3.16
C ASN A 51 -2.64 -15.47 -2.73
N CYS A 52 -2.84 -15.68 -1.43
CA CYS A 52 -3.38 -16.91 -0.88
C CYS A 52 -4.80 -17.20 -1.36
N SER A 53 -5.65 -16.18 -1.49
CA SER A 53 -6.99 -16.35 -2.05
C SER A 53 -6.96 -16.77 -3.52
N SER A 54 -5.94 -16.34 -4.27
CA SER A 54 -5.73 -16.75 -5.66
C SER A 54 -5.16 -18.17 -5.78
N LEU A 55 -4.26 -18.56 -4.86
CA LEU A 55 -3.60 -19.86 -4.87
C LEU A 55 -4.46 -20.98 -4.27
N HIS A 56 -5.29 -20.64 -3.29
CA HIS A 56 -6.17 -21.56 -2.55
C HIS A 56 -7.62 -21.03 -2.55
N PRO A 57 -8.34 -21.13 -3.69
CA PRO A 57 -9.71 -20.65 -3.79
C PRO A 57 -10.67 -21.27 -2.77
N ASP A 58 -10.37 -22.48 -2.30
CA ASP A 58 -11.11 -23.20 -1.25
C ASP A 58 -10.95 -22.56 0.14
N LEU A 59 -9.81 -21.91 0.39
CA LEU A 59 -9.53 -21.19 1.64
C LEU A 59 -9.89 -19.70 1.59
N ALA A 60 -10.05 -19.13 0.39
CA ALA A 60 -10.24 -17.70 0.17
C ALA A 60 -11.30 -17.05 1.07
N LYS A 61 -12.47 -17.70 1.24
CA LYS A 61 -13.54 -17.19 2.10
C LYS A 61 -13.14 -17.12 3.58
N LYS A 62 -12.36 -18.09 4.07
CA LYS A 62 -11.90 -18.10 5.47
C LYS A 62 -10.81 -17.05 5.68
N ILE A 63 -9.85 -16.98 4.76
CA ILE A 63 -8.77 -15.98 4.78
C ILE A 63 -9.35 -14.57 4.78
N ASP A 64 -10.26 -14.27 3.85
CA ASP A 64 -10.90 -12.95 3.76
C ASP A 64 -11.69 -12.62 5.04
N LYS A 65 -12.45 -13.58 5.59
CA LYS A 65 -13.18 -13.38 6.85
C LYS A 65 -12.24 -13.07 8.03
N ASN A 66 -11.18 -13.85 8.18
CA ASN A 66 -10.22 -13.67 9.28
C ASN A 66 -9.53 -12.31 9.16
N TRP A 67 -9.07 -12.01 7.94
CA TRP A 67 -8.47 -10.71 7.63
C TRP A 67 -9.41 -9.57 7.96
N GLN A 68 -10.65 -9.55 7.44
CA GLN A 68 -11.64 -8.50 7.72
C GLN A 68 -11.92 -8.32 9.21
N THR A 69 -11.90 -9.42 9.99
CA THR A 69 -12.05 -9.35 11.45
C THR A 69 -10.87 -8.60 12.08
N ASN A 70 -9.63 -8.91 11.66
CA ASN A 70 -8.44 -8.19 12.10
C ASN A 70 -8.49 -6.72 11.66
N LEU A 71 -9.01 -6.43 10.45
CA LEU A 71 -9.15 -5.06 9.95
C LEU A 71 -10.08 -4.20 10.80
N ALA A 72 -11.15 -4.78 11.35
CA ALA A 72 -12.10 -4.04 12.18
C ALA A 72 -11.47 -3.51 13.48
N SER A 73 -10.37 -4.12 13.94
CA SER A 73 -9.63 -3.68 15.14
C SER A 73 -8.63 -2.56 14.89
N LEU A 74 -8.47 -2.11 13.63
CA LEU A 74 -7.41 -1.16 13.29
C LEU A 74 -7.72 0.29 13.70
N PRO A 75 -6.69 1.05 14.09
CA PRO A 75 -6.78 2.50 14.28
C PRO A 75 -7.31 3.24 13.03
N PRO A 76 -8.11 4.32 13.18
CA PRO A 76 -8.71 5.05 12.06
C PRO A 76 -7.70 5.54 11.01
N GLN A 77 -6.51 5.99 11.42
CA GLN A 77 -5.49 6.46 10.48
C GLN A 77 -4.98 5.37 9.52
N LEU A 78 -4.96 4.11 9.96
CA LEU A 78 -4.57 2.98 9.10
C LEU A 78 -5.74 2.60 8.19
N ALA A 79 -6.97 2.65 8.69
CA ALA A 79 -8.17 2.43 7.87
C ALA A 79 -8.26 3.42 6.69
N GLU A 80 -7.95 4.71 6.93
CA GLU A 80 -7.92 5.72 5.87
C GLU A 80 -6.74 5.54 4.90
N TYR A 81 -5.54 5.22 5.41
CA TYR A 81 -4.39 4.97 4.55
C TYR A 81 -4.67 3.84 3.53
N ARG A 82 -5.41 2.81 3.92
CA ARG A 82 -5.72 1.66 3.06
C ARG A 82 -6.67 1.98 1.91
N LYS A 83 -7.35 3.11 1.96
CA LYS A 83 -8.18 3.64 0.86
C LYS A 83 -7.37 4.48 -0.13
N SER A 84 -6.09 4.75 0.16
CA SER A 84 -5.25 5.61 -0.67
C SER A 84 -4.70 4.89 -1.91
N PRO A 85 -4.45 5.63 -3.01
CA PRO A 85 -3.74 5.08 -4.17
C PRO A 85 -2.33 4.56 -3.83
N ALA A 86 -1.66 5.20 -2.87
CA ALA A 86 -0.34 4.78 -2.42
C ALA A 86 -0.35 3.38 -1.81
N PHE A 87 -1.39 3.06 -1.03
CA PHE A 87 -1.57 1.71 -0.50
C PHE A 87 -1.80 0.69 -1.62
N ALA A 88 -2.68 1.00 -2.59
CA ALA A 88 -2.95 0.10 -3.71
C ALA A 88 -1.68 -0.21 -4.53
N SER A 89 -0.85 0.81 -4.80
CA SER A 89 0.45 0.62 -5.47
C SER A 89 1.38 -0.25 -4.64
N ALA A 90 1.52 0.04 -3.34
CA ALA A 90 2.40 -0.71 -2.46
C ALA A 90 1.98 -2.18 -2.33
N VAL A 91 0.67 -2.47 -2.30
CA VAL A 91 0.14 -3.85 -2.30
C VAL A 91 0.47 -4.55 -3.60
N ALA A 92 0.31 -3.87 -4.74
CA ALA A 92 0.67 -4.45 -6.03
C ALA A 92 2.16 -4.80 -6.09
N ASP A 93 3.03 -3.93 -5.58
CA ASP A 93 4.47 -4.14 -5.51
C ASP A 93 4.81 -5.33 -4.60
N ALA A 94 4.33 -5.31 -3.36
CA ALA A 94 4.54 -6.40 -2.39
C ALA A 94 4.03 -7.75 -2.91
N ARG A 95 2.89 -7.77 -3.61
CA ARG A 95 2.37 -8.99 -4.25
C ARG A 95 3.32 -9.51 -5.33
N ARG A 96 3.91 -8.64 -6.15
CA ARG A 96 4.90 -9.07 -7.15
C ARG A 96 6.11 -9.71 -6.48
N ASP A 97 6.59 -9.11 -5.39
CA ASP A 97 7.75 -9.61 -4.65
C ASP A 97 7.48 -10.97 -4.01
N GLN A 98 6.33 -11.13 -3.34
CA GLN A 98 5.89 -12.42 -2.79
C GLN A 98 5.75 -13.50 -3.88
N MET A 99 5.23 -13.13 -5.05
CA MET A 99 5.13 -14.06 -6.19
C MET A 99 6.50 -14.44 -6.75
N GLN A 100 7.51 -13.59 -6.66
CA GLN A 100 8.88 -13.94 -7.02
C GLN A 100 9.48 -14.90 -6.01
N GLU A 101 9.30 -14.64 -4.71
CA GLU A 101 9.77 -15.52 -3.63
C GLU A 101 9.13 -16.92 -3.72
N ALA A 102 7.83 -16.97 -3.99
CA ALA A 102 7.05 -18.19 -4.18
C ALA A 102 7.43 -18.97 -5.46
N ARG A 103 8.40 -18.52 -6.27
CA ARG A 103 8.95 -19.35 -7.37
C ARG A 103 9.98 -20.35 -6.89
N THR A 104 10.55 -20.15 -5.70
CA THR A 104 11.50 -21.09 -5.11
C THR A 104 10.77 -22.23 -4.40
N PRO A 105 11.32 -23.46 -4.35
CA PRO A 105 10.71 -24.56 -3.60
C PRO A 105 10.47 -24.23 -2.12
N GLU A 106 11.40 -23.51 -1.50
CA GLU A 106 11.33 -23.06 -0.11
C GLU A 106 10.24 -22.00 0.06
N GLY A 107 10.18 -21.02 -0.85
CA GLY A 107 9.16 -19.98 -0.87
C GLY A 107 7.75 -20.55 -1.07
N GLN A 108 7.59 -21.58 -1.91
CA GLN A 108 6.31 -22.28 -2.09
C GLN A 108 5.81 -22.94 -0.80
N LYS A 109 6.71 -23.64 -0.09
CA LYS A 109 6.37 -24.29 1.19
C LYS A 109 6.01 -23.25 2.25
N SER A 110 6.78 -22.18 2.34
CA SER A 110 6.53 -21.06 3.25
C SER A 110 5.18 -20.41 2.97
N MET A 111 4.89 -20.11 1.70
CA MET A 111 3.64 -19.47 1.28
C MET A 111 2.43 -20.38 1.56
N ALA A 112 2.50 -21.68 1.25
CA ALA A 112 1.42 -22.61 1.54
C ALA A 112 1.12 -22.71 3.05
N ALA A 113 2.14 -22.76 3.90
CA ALA A 113 1.99 -22.76 5.35
C ALA A 113 1.35 -21.45 5.85
N LEU A 114 1.79 -20.32 5.32
CA LEU A 114 1.25 -19.00 5.63
C LEU A 114 -0.23 -18.90 5.21
N CYS A 115 -0.58 -19.29 3.99
CA CYS A 115 -1.96 -19.28 3.50
C CYS A 115 -2.90 -20.13 4.36
N LYS A 116 -2.41 -21.29 4.82
CA LYS A 116 -3.17 -22.13 5.74
C LYS A 116 -3.38 -21.44 7.09
N ALA A 117 -2.32 -20.87 7.67
CA ALA A 117 -2.40 -20.16 8.95
C ALA A 117 -3.35 -18.96 8.89
N MET A 118 -3.46 -18.26 7.77
CA MET A 118 -4.42 -17.15 7.61
C MET A 118 -5.88 -17.61 7.53
N ALA A 119 -6.12 -18.87 7.16
CA ALA A 119 -7.45 -19.44 7.04
C ALA A 119 -7.98 -20.03 8.36
N GLU A 120 -7.14 -20.07 9.40
CA GLU A 120 -7.44 -20.53 10.77
C GLU A 120 -7.83 -19.35 11.66
#